data_AF-A0A3R7RG13-F1
#
_entry.id   AF-A0A3R7RG13-F1
#
_cell.length_a   1.000
_cell.length_b   1.000
_cell.length_c   1.000
_cell.angle_alpha   90.00
_cell.angle_beta   90.00
_cell.angle_gamma   90.00
#
_symmetry.space_group_name_H-M   'P 1'
#
loop_
_entity.id
_entity.type
_entity.pdbx_description
1 polymer ?
#
loop_
_entity_poly.entity_id
_entity_poly.type
_entity_poly.pdbx_seq_one_letter_code
_entity_poly.pdbx_strand_id
1 'polypeptide(L)' 'MEKKVDKFIWLAKDNKIISCDETNKVLNENYNEIKTLIQNAFDDAVLIGCDEKDFKNKIIDLLNKIEFSLGRK' A
#
# COMPACT_ATOMS: atom_id res chain seq x y z
N MET A 1 -0.57 -21.83 -7.27
CA MET A 1 0.33 -21.24 -6.26
C MET A 1 -0.51 -20.31 -5.41
N GLU A 2 -0.84 -20.69 -4.18
CA GLU A 2 -1.67 -19.85 -3.30
C GLU A 2 -0.91 -18.55 -2.99
N LYS A 3 -1.43 -17.41 -3.46
CA LYS A 3 -0.90 -16.10 -3.08
C LYS A 3 -1.13 -15.94 -1.58
N LYS A 4 -0.06 -15.90 -0.79
CA LYS A 4 -0.13 -15.50 0.63
C LYS A 4 -0.74 -14.10 0.70
N VAL A 5 -1.94 -14.00 1.24
CA VAL A 5 -2.60 -12.72 1.49
C VAL A 5 -2.00 -12.17 2.78
N ASP A 6 -1.34 -11.02 2.70
CA ASP A 6 -0.87 -10.35 3.90
C ASP A 6 -2.11 -9.83 4.65
N LYS A 7 -2.23 -10.21 5.93
CA LYS A 7 -3.33 -9.79 6.81
C LYS A 7 -2.76 -8.97 7.95
N PHE A 8 -3.11 -7.69 7.98
CA PHE A 8 -2.71 -6.74 9.00
C PHE A 8 -3.87 -6.44 9.95
N ILE A 9 -3.49 -6.09 11.17
CA ILE A 9 -4.35 -5.43 12.15
C ILE A 9 -4.10 -3.94 12.01
N TRP A 10 -5.15 -3.18 11.69
CA TRP A 10 -5.04 -1.74 11.44
C TRP A 10 -5.32 -0.94 12.70
N LEU A 11 -4.66 0.21 12.84
CA LEU A 11 -4.81 1.11 13.98
C LEU A 11 -5.62 2.35 13.60
N ALA A 12 -6.47 2.79 14.52
CA ALA A 12 -7.15 4.07 14.48
C ALA A 12 -6.21 5.22 14.91
N LYS A 13 -6.67 6.47 14.78
CA LYS A 13 -5.89 7.68 15.12
C LYS A 13 -5.41 7.74 16.57
N ASP A 14 -6.12 7.08 17.48
CA ASP A 14 -5.78 7.00 18.91
C ASP A 14 -4.91 5.78 19.24
N ASN A 15 -4.26 5.18 18.24
CA ASN A 15 -3.45 3.96 18.34
C ASN A 15 -4.21 2.72 18.84
N LYS A 16 -5.56 2.74 18.87
CA LYS A 16 -6.35 1.54 19.14
C LYS A 16 -6.52 0.70 17.89
N ILE A 17 -6.69 -0.61 18.07
CA ILE A 17 -7.04 -1.51 16.97
C ILE A 17 -8.42 -1.11 16.42
N ILE A 18 -8.54 -1.05 15.10
CA ILE A 18 -9.83 -0.98 14.42
C ILE A 18 -10.56 -2.30 14.70
N SER A 19 -11.67 -2.25 15.43
CA SER A 19 -12.38 -3.45 15.88
C SER A 19 -13.41 -4.00 14.90
N CYS A 20 -13.83 -3.21 13.90
CA CYS A 20 -14.79 -3.66 12.89
C CYS A 20 -14.10 -4.56 11.87
N ASP A 21 -14.59 -5.80 11.74
CA ASP A 21 -14.04 -6.81 10.83
C ASP A 21 -14.16 -6.38 9.37
N GLU A 22 -15.30 -5.81 8.96
CA GLU A 22 -15.51 -5.29 7.61
C GLU A 22 -14.53 -4.16 7.28
N THR A 23 -14.24 -3.28 8.24
CA THR A 23 -13.25 -2.20 8.03
C THR A 23 -11.85 -2.78 7.85
N ASN A 24 -11.45 -3.75 8.67
CA ASN A 24 -10.15 -4.42 8.50
C ASN A 24 -10.08 -5.19 7.18
N LYS A 25 -11.18 -5.81 6.75
CA LYS A 25 -11.25 -6.51 5.47
C LYS A 25 -10.96 -5.54 4.32
N VAL A 26 -11.67 -4.42 4.26
CA VAL A 26 -11.49 -3.40 3.22
C VAL A 26 -10.06 -2.85 3.23
N LEU A 27 -9.48 -2.56 4.40
CA LEU A 27 -8.10 -2.06 4.49
C LEU A 27 -7.06 -3.09 4.00
N ASN A 28 -7.28 -4.38 4.29
CA ASN A 28 -6.43 -5.44 3.77
C ASN A 28 -6.60 -5.64 2.26
N GLU A 29 -7.83 -5.55 1.73
CA GLU A 29 -8.10 -5.60 0.29
C GLU A 29 -7.36 -4.45 -0.42
N ASN A 30 -7.51 -3.22 0.06
CA ASN A 30 -6.81 -2.04 -0.46
C ASN A 30 -5.28 -2.21 -0.44
N TYR A 31 -4.72 -2.72 0.66
CA TYR A 31 -3.27 -2.97 0.76
C TYR A 31 -2.79 -3.96 -0.31
N ASN A 32 -3.53 -5.05 -0.50
CA ASN A 32 -3.16 -6.09 -1.46
C ASN A 32 -3.28 -5.60 -2.91
N GLU A 33 -4.26 -4.74 -3.21
CA GLU A 33 -4.40 -4.07 -4.50
C GLU A 33 -3.21 -3.14 -4.77
N ILE A 34 -2.86 -2.28 -3.79
CA ILE A 34 -1.71 -1.37 -3.90
C ILE A 34 -0.41 -2.15 -4.10
N LYS A 35 -0.19 -3.22 -3.32
CA LYS A 35 0.99 -4.11 -3.46
C LYS A 35 1.09 -4.68 -4.87
N THR A 36 -0.02 -5.17 -5.41
CA THR A 36 -0.06 -5.75 -6.77
C THR A 36 0.26 -4.69 -7.82
N LEU A 37 -0.32 -3.49 -7.68
CA LEU A 37 -0.08 -2.38 -8.60
C LEU A 37 1.39 -1.93 -8.58
N ILE A 38 1.97 -1.75 -7.39
CA ILE A 38 3.38 -1.37 -7.25
C ILE A 38 4.30 -2.44 -7.81
N GLN A 39 4.01 -3.74 -7.58
CA GLN A 39 4.81 -4.83 -8.14
C GLN A 39 4.79 -4.82 -9.66
N ASN A 40 3.62 -4.71 -10.29
CA ASN A 40 3.52 -4.65 -11.75
C ASN A 40 4.30 -3.44 -12.30
N ALA A 41 4.15 -2.27 -11.69
CA ALA A 41 4.89 -1.07 -12.10
C ALA A 41 6.40 -1.21 -11.90
N PHE A 42 6.84 -1.92 -10.86
CA PHE A 42 8.24 -2.23 -10.62
C PHE A 42 8.79 -3.18 -11.69
N ASP A 43 8.07 -4.25 -12.01
CA ASP A 43 8.47 -5.21 -13.04
C ASP A 43 8.61 -4.53 -14.40
N ASP A 44 7.64 -3.68 -14.78
CA ASP A 44 7.70 -2.89 -16.01
C ASP A 44 8.90 -1.93 -16.03
N ALA A 45 9.18 -1.25 -14.91
CA ALA A 45 10.30 -0.34 -14.80
C ALA A 45 11.64 -1.07 -14.96
N VAL A 46 11.80 -2.24 -14.33
CA VAL A 46 13.01 -3.05 -14.44
C VAL A 46 13.19 -3.57 -15.86
N LEU A 47 12.12 -4.01 -16.53
CA LEU A 47 12.15 -4.50 -17.90
C LEU A 47 12.65 -3.46 -18.91
N ILE A 48 12.38 -2.17 -18.67
CA ILE A 48 12.85 -1.06 -19.54
C ILE A 48 14.20 -0.46 -19.09
N GLY A 49 14.88 -1.08 -18.12
CA GLY A 49 16.22 -0.68 -17.69
C GLY A 49 16.28 0.36 -16.56
N CYS A 50 15.20 0.53 -15.78
CA CYS A 50 15.25 1.34 -14.57
C CYS A 50 16.11 0.68 -13.49
N ASP A 51 16.87 1.49 -12.74
CA ASP A 51 17.54 1.03 -11.53
C ASP A 51 16.49 0.70 -10.44
N GLU A 52 16.57 -0.52 -9.88
CA GLU A 52 15.58 -0.99 -8.91
C GLU A 52 15.50 -0.10 -7.65
N LYS A 53 16.65 0.42 -7.20
CA LYS A 53 16.73 1.21 -5.98
C LYS A 53 16.13 2.59 -6.20
N ASP A 54 16.41 3.19 -7.35
CA ASP A 54 15.82 4.46 -7.77
C ASP A 54 14.29 4.38 -7.86
N PHE A 55 13.74 3.32 -8.47
CA PHE A 55 12.28 3.10 -8.47
C PHE A 55 11.70 3.02 -7.06
N LYS A 56 12.28 2.17 -6.19
CA LYS A 56 11.82 2.00 -4.80
C LYS A 56 11.87 3.32 -4.02
N ASN A 57 12.92 4.11 -4.20
CA ASN A 57 13.05 5.42 -3.56
C ASN A 57 11.95 6.40 -4.02
N LYS A 58 11.61 6.41 -5.32
CA LYS A 58 10.53 7.25 -5.85
C LYS A 58 9.15 6.84 -5.32
N ILE A 59 8.90 5.54 -5.16
CA ILE A 59 7.66 5.07 -4.53
C ILE A 59 7.59 5.47 -3.05
N ILE A 60 8.70 5.37 -2.30
CA ILE A 60 8.76 5.84 -0.91
C ILE A 60 8.51 7.35 -0.83
N ASP A 61 9.14 8.15 -1.70
CA ASP A 61 8.92 9.59 -1.78
C ASP A 61 7.46 9.94 -2.12
N LEU A 62 6.84 9.20 -3.04
CA LEU A 62 5.41 9.33 -3.34
C LEU A 62 4.54 9.05 -2.11
N LEU A 63 4.80 7.95 -1.38
CA LEU A 63 4.07 7.58 -0.16
C LEU A 63 4.21 8.63 0.95
N ASN A 64 5.34 9.36 1.01
CA ASN A 64 5.53 10.44 1.98
C ASN A 64 4.77 11.72 1.60
N LYS A 65 4.33 11.86 0.35
CA LYS A 65 3.68 13.08 -0.18
C LYS A 65 2.17 12.96 -0.33
N ILE A 66 1.60 11.75 -0.24
CA ILE A 66 0.14 11.57 -0.30
C ILE A 66 -0.53 12.15 0.95
N GLU A 67 -1.68 12.79 0.76
CA GLU A 67 -2.45 13.40 1.83
C GLU A 67 -3.92 12.98 1.75
N PHE A 68 -4.61 13.02 2.89
CA PHE A 68 -6.06 12.83 2.91
C PHE A 68 -6.76 13.98 2.17
N SER A 69 -7.41 13.66 1.04
CA SER A 69 -7.94 14.66 0.10
C SER A 69 -9.40 15.07 0.36
N LEU A 70 -10.15 14.36 1.21
CA LEU A 70 -11.59 14.56 1.38
C LEU A 70 -11.97 15.56 2.50
N GLY A 71 -11.06 16.47 2.86
CA GLY A 71 -11.30 17.52 3.85
C GLY A 71 -11.23 17.02 5.30
N ARG A 72 -10.23 17.48 6.05
CA ARG A 72 -10.22 17.31 7.51
C ARG A 72 -11.30 18.22 8.07
N LYS A 73 -12.34 17.67 8.71
CA LYS A 73 -13.18 18.48 9.62
C LYS A 73 -12.34 18.97 10.78
#